data_AF-A0A831UDU3-F1
#
_entry.id   AF-A0A831UDU3-F1
#
_cell.length_a   1.000
_cell.length_b   1.000
_cell.length_c   1.000
_cell.angle_alpha   90.00
_cell.angle_beta   90.00
_cell.angle_gamma   90.00
#
_symmetry.space_group_name_H-M   'P 1'
#
loop_
_entity.id
_entity.type
_entity.pdbx_description
1 polymer ?
#
loop_
_entity_poly.entity_id
_entity_poly.type
_entity_poly.pdbx_seq_one_letter_code
_entity_poly.pdbx_strand_id
1 'polypeptide(L)'
;TEDLACLEELPSCYGTPYRIFRVPMPGTMASGDLRTYTNSLIVNNHVIVPLYGHVFDEAALDTYRDAMPGYRVVGVDCSQLIMGRGALHCITREVARSRVVLVGHARFRGPAPVGKPVEFRAQCWCFEAVEDVVLHVAEPGVQEFKTRPMSLDGSEYRVRMTPSKAGEVKYFISARTSSGLVGHKPQNAWDGGWLSLEVSEE
;
A
#
# COMPACT_ATOMS: atom_id res chain seq x y z
N THR A 1 14.91 -15.88 11.17
CA THR A 1 14.94 -15.44 12.58
C THR A 1 13.59 -15.76 13.20
N GLU A 2 13.50 -15.88 14.52
CA GLU A 2 12.25 -16.22 15.22
C GLU A 2 11.11 -15.24 14.90
N ASP A 3 11.42 -13.94 14.79
CA ASP A 3 10.43 -12.91 14.41
C ASP A 3 9.82 -13.15 13.02
N LEU A 4 10.61 -13.65 12.07
CA LEU A 4 10.12 -13.94 10.72
C LEU A 4 9.12 -15.10 10.76
N ALA A 5 9.46 -16.17 11.47
CA ALA A 5 8.59 -17.34 11.60
C ALA A 5 7.24 -16.94 12.24
N CYS A 6 7.27 -16.09 13.26
CA CYS A 6 6.06 -15.55 13.87
C CYS A 6 5.20 -14.77 12.86
N LEU A 7 5.81 -13.88 12.06
CA LEU A 7 5.07 -13.12 11.04
C LEU A 7 4.53 -14.00 9.90
N GLU A 8 5.21 -15.09 9.56
CA GLU A 8 4.78 -16.04 8.53
C GLU A 8 3.56 -16.87 8.97
N GLU A 9 3.42 -17.13 10.27
CA GLU A 9 2.30 -17.88 10.85
C GLU A 9 1.06 -17.02 11.12
N LEU A 10 1.21 -15.70 11.26
CA LEU A 10 0.11 -14.80 11.58
C LEU A 10 -0.66 -14.32 10.33
N PRO A 11 -2.01 -14.33 10.36
CA PRO A 11 -2.79 -13.70 9.31
C PRO A 11 -2.73 -12.17 9.44
N SER A 12 -2.73 -11.48 8.30
CA SER A 12 -2.96 -10.03 8.27
C SER A 12 -4.41 -9.69 8.67
N CYS A 13 -4.70 -8.39 8.86
CA CYS A 13 -6.07 -7.91 9.09
C CYS A 13 -7.05 -8.24 7.96
N TYR A 14 -6.55 -8.67 6.80
CA TYR A 14 -7.33 -9.15 5.67
C TYR A 14 -7.51 -10.68 5.65
N GLY A 15 -7.16 -11.38 6.73
CA GLY A 15 -7.30 -12.84 6.84
C GLY A 15 -6.33 -13.63 5.96
N THR A 16 -5.28 -12.98 5.44
CA THR A 16 -4.35 -13.58 4.49
C THR A 16 -2.89 -13.40 4.95
N PRO A 17 -1.94 -14.32 4.66
CA PRO A 17 -0.56 -14.27 5.20
C PRO A 17 0.19 -12.95 4.91
N TYR A 18 1.06 -12.44 5.78
CA TYR A 18 1.81 -11.21 5.46
C TYR A 18 2.63 -11.32 4.16
N ARG A 19 2.68 -10.23 3.36
CA ARG A 19 3.71 -10.09 2.33
C ARG A 19 4.91 -9.42 2.98
N ILE A 20 5.98 -10.18 3.14
CA ILE A 20 7.15 -9.75 3.90
C ILE A 20 8.22 -9.25 2.94
N PHE A 21 8.63 -7.99 3.13
CA PHE A 21 9.75 -7.38 2.42
C PHE A 21 10.94 -7.26 3.37
N ARG A 22 12.12 -7.59 2.87
CA ARG A 22 13.36 -7.64 3.66
C ARG A 22 14.26 -6.51 3.20
N VAL A 23 14.49 -5.54 4.07
CA VAL A 23 15.38 -4.42 3.81
C VAL A 23 16.80 -4.77 4.29
N PRO A 24 17.84 -4.67 3.45
CA PRO A 24 19.21 -4.91 3.88
C PRO A 24 19.65 -3.88 4.92
N MET A 25 20.34 -4.28 5.99
CA MET A 25 20.75 -3.38 7.07
C MET A 25 22.27 -3.22 7.12
N PRO A 26 22.83 -2.01 7.36
CA PRO A 26 24.28 -1.78 7.41
C PRO A 26 25.02 -2.53 8.53
N GLY A 27 24.29 -3.16 9.46
CA GLY A 27 24.85 -3.78 10.65
C GLY A 27 25.29 -2.76 11.70
N THR A 28 25.95 -3.24 12.75
CA THR A 28 26.50 -2.38 13.80
C THR A 28 27.85 -1.81 13.34
N MET A 29 27.97 -0.49 13.28
CA MET A 29 29.24 0.15 12.94
C MET A 29 30.20 0.12 14.13
N ALA A 30 31.50 0.35 13.90
CA ALA A 30 32.51 0.43 14.97
C ALA A 30 32.22 1.51 16.02
N SER A 31 31.50 2.58 15.63
CA SER A 31 31.00 3.64 16.51
C SER A 31 29.85 3.21 17.44
N GLY A 32 29.30 2.01 17.25
CA GLY A 32 28.18 1.49 18.04
C GLY A 32 26.81 2.08 17.68
N ASP A 33 26.71 2.88 16.62
CA ASP A 33 25.43 3.30 16.05
C ASP A 33 24.73 2.16 15.31
N LEU A 34 23.42 2.07 15.52
CA LEU A 34 22.54 1.04 14.95
C LEU A 34 21.77 1.64 13.77
N ARG A 35 22.46 1.80 12.65
CA ARG A 35 21.86 2.32 11.42
C ARG A 35 20.73 1.39 10.96
N THR A 36 19.56 1.98 10.75
CA THR A 36 18.37 1.24 10.32
C THR A 36 17.60 2.01 9.26
N TYR A 37 17.23 1.33 8.18
CA TYR A 37 16.35 1.88 7.14
C TYR A 37 14.87 1.80 7.53
N THR A 38 14.49 0.94 8.49
CA THR A 38 13.09 0.78 8.91
C THR A 38 12.59 1.91 9.78
N ASN A 39 13.47 2.78 10.29
CA ASN A 39 13.11 4.00 11.01
C ASN A 39 12.65 5.12 10.05
N SER A 40 11.86 4.74 9.06
CA SER A 40 11.29 5.58 8.01
C SER A 40 10.01 6.28 8.45
N LEU A 41 9.67 7.39 7.81
CA LEU A 41 8.40 8.09 8.00
C LEU A 41 7.49 7.85 6.78
N ILE A 42 6.25 7.41 7.01
CA ILE A 42 5.22 7.35 5.97
C ILE A 42 4.25 8.50 6.21
N VAL A 43 4.15 9.42 5.25
CA VAL A 43 3.27 10.59 5.38
C VAL A 43 2.54 10.85 4.06
N ASN A 44 1.21 10.73 4.10
CA ASN A 44 0.34 10.79 2.92
C ASN A 44 0.82 9.81 1.83
N ASN A 45 1.26 10.32 0.67
CA ASN A 45 1.78 9.57 -0.47
C ASN A 45 3.31 9.48 -0.50
N HIS A 46 4.01 9.91 0.55
CA HIS A 46 5.47 9.88 0.64
C HIS A 46 5.96 8.84 1.65
N VAL A 47 7.10 8.25 1.34
CA VAL A 47 7.88 7.42 2.27
C VAL A 47 9.28 8.01 2.34
N ILE A 48 9.66 8.48 3.53
CA ILE A 48 10.95 9.11 3.76
C ILE A 48 11.84 8.09 4.48
N VAL A 49 12.89 7.64 3.81
CA VAL A 49 13.79 6.58 4.26
C VAL A 49 15.11 7.21 4.73
N PRO A 50 15.60 6.91 5.95
CA PRO A 50 16.89 7.42 6.40
C PRO A 50 18.02 6.75 5.62
N LEU A 51 18.97 7.54 5.10
CA LEU A 51 20.15 7.08 4.38
C LEU A 51 21.41 7.38 5.18
N TYR A 52 22.51 6.68 4.88
CA TYR A 52 23.72 6.75 5.70
C TYR A 52 25.03 6.80 4.89
N GLY A 53 24.95 7.05 3.58
CA GLY A 53 26.08 6.95 2.65
C GLY A 53 26.61 5.51 2.57
N HIS A 54 25.74 4.52 2.80
CA HIS A 54 26.12 3.12 2.87
C HIS A 54 25.77 2.40 1.56
N VAL A 55 26.49 1.33 1.24
CA VAL A 55 26.28 0.54 -0.01
C VAL A 55 24.87 -0.07 -0.13
N PHE A 56 24.10 -0.09 0.96
CA PHE A 56 22.73 -0.61 0.99
C PHE A 56 21.65 0.46 0.84
N ASP A 57 22.02 1.74 0.76
CA ASP A 57 21.06 2.85 0.69
C ASP A 57 20.08 2.69 -0.48
N GLU A 58 20.57 2.40 -1.69
CA GLU A 58 19.70 2.24 -2.86
C GLU A 58 18.85 0.96 -2.78
N ALA A 59 19.44 -0.16 -2.35
CA ALA A 59 18.72 -1.41 -2.16
C ALA A 59 17.59 -1.27 -1.11
N ALA A 60 17.79 -0.44 -0.10
CA ALA A 60 16.75 -0.11 0.86
C ALA A 60 15.62 0.69 0.22
N LEU A 61 15.93 1.73 -0.57
CA LEU A 61 14.94 2.50 -1.31
C LEU A 61 14.13 1.63 -2.28
N ASP A 62 14.78 0.74 -3.03
CA ASP A 62 14.12 -0.20 -3.94
C ASP A 62 13.16 -1.14 -3.21
N THR A 63 13.56 -1.66 -2.05
CA THR A 63 12.68 -2.49 -1.23
C THR A 63 11.39 -1.74 -0.85
N TYR A 64 11.48 -0.44 -0.51
CA TYR A 64 10.30 0.38 -0.24
C TYR A 64 9.46 0.66 -1.49
N ARG A 65 10.08 0.90 -2.65
CA ARG A 65 9.37 1.12 -3.93
C ARG A 65 8.56 -0.12 -4.31
N ASP A 66 9.14 -1.31 -4.14
CA ASP A 66 8.47 -2.59 -4.39
C ASP A 66 7.36 -2.89 -3.39
N ALA A 67 7.57 -2.54 -2.12
CA ALA A 67 6.60 -2.73 -1.05
C ALA A 67 5.41 -1.77 -1.14
N MET A 68 5.66 -0.56 -1.62
CA MET A 68 4.68 0.53 -1.62
C MET A 68 4.51 1.14 -3.02
N PRO A 69 4.04 0.37 -4.03
CA PRO A 69 3.85 0.88 -5.38
C PRO A 69 3.03 2.16 -5.42
N GLY A 70 3.57 3.14 -6.14
CA GLY A 70 3.02 4.48 -6.33
C GLY A 70 3.25 5.47 -5.18
N TYR A 71 3.85 5.05 -4.06
CA TYR A 71 4.34 6.02 -3.08
C TYR A 71 5.60 6.69 -3.61
N ARG A 72 5.79 7.97 -3.30
CA ARG A 72 7.04 8.67 -3.57
C ARG A 72 8.04 8.35 -2.47
N VAL A 73 8.97 7.45 -2.78
CA VAL A 73 10.05 7.06 -1.86
C VAL A 73 11.22 8.05 -2.01
N VAL A 74 11.59 8.70 -0.91
CA VAL A 74 12.65 9.72 -0.85
C VAL A 74 13.65 9.37 0.24
N GLY A 75 14.94 9.44 -0.07
CA GLY A 75 16.02 9.27 0.89
C GLY A 75 16.42 10.58 1.55
N VAL A 76 16.76 10.54 2.85
CA VAL A 76 17.30 11.67 3.61
C VAL A 76 18.53 11.22 4.39
N ASP A 77 19.66 11.92 4.24
CA ASP A 77 20.87 11.63 5.01
C ASP A 77 20.63 11.83 6.51
N CYS A 78 20.74 10.73 7.27
CA CYS A 78 20.57 10.66 8.71
C CYS A 78 21.86 10.29 9.44
N SER A 79 23.02 10.39 8.76
CA SER A 79 24.33 10.02 9.32
C SER A 79 24.68 10.80 10.60
N GLN A 80 24.21 12.05 10.72
CA GLN A 80 24.38 12.84 11.94
C GLN A 80 23.31 12.53 12.99
N LEU A 81 22.07 12.25 12.55
CA LEU A 81 20.94 12.00 13.43
C LEU A 81 21.11 10.69 14.21
N ILE A 82 21.64 9.65 13.56
CA ILE A 82 21.81 8.31 14.15
C ILE A 82 22.78 8.28 15.34
N MET A 83 23.66 9.27 15.47
CA MET A 83 24.52 9.45 16.65
C MET A 83 23.71 9.65 17.94
N GLY A 84 22.48 10.17 17.82
CA GLY A 84 21.50 10.27 18.91
C GLY A 84 20.71 8.98 19.17
N ARG A 85 21.08 7.85 18.55
CA ARG A 85 20.40 6.53 18.65
C ARG A 85 18.97 6.50 18.11
N GLY A 86 18.68 7.32 17.10
CA GLY A 86 17.40 7.33 16.38
C GLY A 86 17.54 7.92 14.98
N ALA A 87 16.52 7.78 14.14
CA ALA A 87 16.47 8.43 12.83
C ALA A 87 15.12 9.15 12.65
N LEU A 88 14.60 9.22 11.42
CA LEU A 88 13.42 10.02 11.05
C LEU A 88 12.19 9.72 11.92
N HIS A 89 11.75 8.46 11.98
CA HIS A 89 10.54 8.08 12.70
C HIS A 89 10.59 8.47 14.17
N CYS A 90 11.76 8.38 14.82
CA CYS A 90 11.93 8.69 16.24
C CYS A 90 11.72 10.18 16.59
N ILE A 91 11.93 11.08 15.63
CA ILE A 91 11.85 12.54 15.86
C ILE A 91 10.63 13.17 15.21
N THR A 92 9.73 12.37 14.65
CA THR A 92 8.52 12.82 13.98
C THR A 92 7.28 12.17 14.56
N ARG A 93 6.13 12.81 14.39
CA ARG A 93 4.83 12.24 14.73
C ARG A 93 3.78 12.69 13.72
N GLU A 94 3.07 11.74 13.15
CA GLU A 94 1.96 11.98 12.24
C GLU A 94 0.74 12.48 13.02
N VAL A 95 0.02 13.43 12.43
CA VAL A 95 -1.28 13.87 12.93
C VAL A 95 -2.32 13.47 11.90
N ALA A 96 -3.24 12.60 12.31
CA ALA A 96 -4.32 12.16 11.44
C ALA A 96 -5.27 13.34 11.14
N ARG A 97 -5.82 13.37 9.93
CA ARG A 97 -6.93 14.28 9.61
C ARG A 97 -8.16 13.86 10.42
N SER A 98 -8.89 14.84 10.96
CA SER A 98 -10.08 14.61 11.79
C SER A 98 -11.26 14.00 11.02
N ARG A 99 -11.32 14.22 9.71
CA ARG A 99 -12.38 13.74 8.83
C ARG A 99 -11.77 13.00 7.65
N VAL A 100 -11.95 11.68 7.62
CA VAL A 100 -11.44 10.78 6.58
C VAL A 100 -12.46 9.69 6.27
N VAL A 101 -12.41 9.18 5.04
CA VAL A 101 -13.08 7.94 4.66
C VAL A 101 -11.98 6.89 4.48
N LEU A 102 -11.98 5.86 5.33
CA LEU A 102 -11.02 4.77 5.22
C LEU A 102 -11.61 3.68 4.34
N VAL A 103 -10.91 3.31 3.27
CA VAL A 103 -11.28 2.22 2.37
C VAL A 103 -10.36 1.03 2.62
N GLY A 104 -10.89 -0.03 3.22
CA GLY A 104 -10.23 -1.32 3.38
C GLY A 104 -10.48 -2.22 2.18
N HIS A 105 -9.42 -2.70 1.55
CA HIS A 105 -9.50 -3.69 0.48
C HIS A 105 -8.21 -4.51 0.48
N ALA A 106 -8.37 -5.84 0.49
CA ALA A 106 -7.27 -6.79 0.39
C ALA A 106 -6.80 -6.87 -1.06
N ARG A 107 -5.51 -6.63 -1.30
CA ARG A 107 -4.90 -6.83 -2.63
C ARG A 107 -5.07 -8.30 -3.05
N PHE A 108 -5.32 -8.54 -4.33
CA PHE A 108 -5.33 -9.89 -4.88
C PHE A 108 -3.97 -10.57 -4.74
N ARG A 109 -4.00 -11.91 -4.67
CA ARG A 109 -2.82 -12.77 -4.59
C ARG A 109 -2.81 -13.71 -5.79
N GLY A 110 -1.74 -13.64 -6.57
CA GLY A 110 -1.60 -14.43 -7.78
C GLY A 110 -2.51 -13.97 -8.92
N PRO A 111 -2.38 -14.63 -10.08
CA PRO A 111 -3.15 -14.27 -11.26
C PRO A 111 -4.60 -14.74 -11.15
N ALA A 112 -5.52 -13.94 -11.70
CA ALA A 112 -6.88 -14.36 -11.99
C ALA A 112 -6.96 -14.94 -13.42
N PRO A 113 -7.83 -15.92 -13.67
CA PRO A 113 -8.01 -16.46 -15.02
C PRO A 113 -8.79 -15.51 -15.92
N VAL A 114 -8.36 -15.41 -17.19
CA VAL A 114 -9.11 -14.73 -18.25
C VAL A 114 -10.51 -15.33 -18.39
N GLY A 115 -11.53 -14.49 -18.60
CA GLY A 115 -12.89 -14.93 -18.89
C GLY A 115 -13.68 -15.43 -17.67
N LYS A 116 -13.09 -15.51 -16.47
CA LYS A 116 -13.81 -15.83 -15.23
C LYS A 116 -14.09 -14.57 -14.40
N PRO A 117 -15.27 -14.46 -13.74
CA PRO A 117 -15.55 -13.33 -12.87
C PRO A 117 -14.62 -13.28 -11.66
N VAL A 118 -14.06 -12.12 -11.40
CA VAL A 118 -13.28 -11.77 -10.20
C VAL A 118 -14.11 -10.82 -9.34
N GLU A 119 -14.21 -11.10 -8.05
CA GLU A 119 -14.96 -10.28 -7.12
C GLU A 119 -14.05 -9.34 -6.33
N PHE A 120 -14.33 -8.05 -6.43
CA PHE A 120 -13.68 -6.99 -5.66
C PHE A 120 -14.53 -6.71 -4.42
N ARG A 121 -13.89 -6.67 -3.26
CA ARG A 121 -14.54 -6.46 -1.96
C ARG A 121 -13.93 -5.27 -1.25
N ALA A 122 -14.73 -4.40 -0.65
CA ALA A 122 -14.23 -3.30 0.15
C ALA A 122 -15.07 -3.09 1.41
N GLN A 123 -14.42 -2.66 2.48
CA GLN A 123 -15.07 -2.16 3.68
C GLN A 123 -14.73 -0.67 3.80
N CYS A 124 -15.71 0.14 4.20
CA CYS A 124 -15.52 1.58 4.35
C CYS A 124 -15.86 2.01 5.77
N TRP A 125 -15.00 2.82 6.38
CA TRP A 125 -15.23 3.41 7.70
C TRP A 125 -15.16 4.93 7.62
N CYS A 126 -16.20 5.58 8.15
CA CYS A 126 -16.28 7.03 8.27
C CYS A 126 -17.24 7.41 9.42
N PHE A 127 -17.13 8.63 9.93
CA PHE A 127 -18.05 9.19 10.93
C PHE A 127 -19.39 9.66 10.34
N GLU A 128 -19.50 9.67 9.01
CA GLU A 128 -20.70 10.04 8.27
C GLU A 128 -21.04 8.94 7.25
N ALA A 129 -22.26 8.98 6.71
CA ALA A 129 -22.73 7.98 5.77
C ALA A 129 -21.89 7.98 4.48
N VAL A 130 -21.45 6.80 4.07
CA VAL A 130 -20.86 6.56 2.75
C VAL A 130 -22.00 6.40 1.75
N GLU A 131 -22.03 7.26 0.72
CA GLU A 131 -23.08 7.27 -0.31
C GLU A 131 -22.70 6.37 -1.49
N ASP A 132 -21.46 6.50 -1.95
CA ASP A 132 -20.99 5.81 -3.14
C ASP A 132 -19.67 5.10 -2.87
N VAL A 133 -19.58 3.85 -3.33
CA VAL A 133 -18.31 3.13 -3.42
C VAL A 133 -18.14 2.67 -4.87
N VAL A 134 -16.98 2.99 -5.44
CA VAL A 134 -16.72 2.83 -6.88
C VAL A 134 -15.40 2.11 -7.07
N LEU A 135 -15.42 1.06 -7.89
CA LEU A 135 -14.23 0.45 -8.46
C LEU A 135 -13.85 1.23 -9.73
N HIS A 136 -12.60 1.67 -9.79
CA HIS A 136 -11.97 2.24 -10.97
C HIS A 136 -11.02 1.20 -11.53
N VAL A 137 -11.20 0.80 -12.79
CA VAL A 137 -10.43 -0.30 -13.38
C VAL A 137 -10.00 -0.03 -14.82
N ALA A 138 -8.76 -0.35 -15.15
CA ALA A 138 -8.18 -0.29 -16.49
C ALA A 138 -7.65 -1.68 -16.87
N GLU A 139 -8.14 -2.23 -17.99
CA GLU A 139 -7.69 -3.52 -18.52
C GLU A 139 -6.28 -3.43 -19.14
N PRO A 140 -5.61 -4.57 -19.39
CA PRO A 140 -4.25 -4.58 -19.90
C PRO A 140 -4.08 -3.75 -21.18
N GLY A 141 -3.20 -2.74 -21.12
CA GLY A 141 -2.91 -1.82 -22.23
C GLY A 141 -3.85 -0.61 -22.33
N VAL A 142 -4.85 -0.49 -21.45
CA VAL A 142 -5.74 0.68 -21.37
C VAL A 142 -5.16 1.67 -20.36
N GLN A 143 -5.09 2.95 -20.73
CA GLN A 143 -4.61 4.01 -19.81
C GLN A 143 -5.73 4.59 -18.94
N GLU A 144 -6.94 4.69 -19.47
CA GLU A 144 -8.07 5.30 -18.78
C GLU A 144 -8.82 4.29 -17.89
N PHE A 145 -9.13 4.71 -16.66
CA PHE A 145 -9.93 3.91 -15.74
C PHE A 145 -11.42 4.03 -16.07
N LYS A 146 -12.09 2.89 -16.24
CA LYS A 146 -13.55 2.81 -16.27
C LYS A 146 -14.09 2.63 -14.86
N THR A 147 -15.23 3.24 -14.57
CA THR A 147 -15.86 3.16 -13.25
C THR A 147 -16.94 2.08 -13.21
N ARG A 148 -17.05 1.41 -12.07
CA ARG A 148 -18.11 0.45 -11.78
C ARG A 148 -18.61 0.68 -10.34
N PRO A 149 -19.91 0.94 -10.13
CA PRO A 149 -20.44 1.08 -8.78
C PRO A 149 -20.33 -0.26 -8.04
N MET A 150 -20.04 -0.19 -6.75
CA MET A 150 -20.04 -1.33 -5.85
C MET A 150 -21.32 -1.33 -5.02
N SER A 151 -21.92 -2.49 -4.83
CA SER A 151 -23.16 -2.65 -4.05
C SER A 151 -22.84 -3.15 -2.66
N LEU A 152 -23.51 -2.61 -1.65
CA LEU A 152 -23.38 -3.07 -0.27
C LEU A 152 -24.09 -4.43 -0.10
N ASP A 153 -23.36 -5.41 0.42
CA ASP A 153 -23.84 -6.76 0.74
C ASP A 153 -23.34 -7.14 2.15
N GLY A 154 -24.25 -7.10 3.12
CA GLY A 154 -23.93 -7.22 4.54
C GLY A 154 -23.07 -6.04 5.01
N SER A 155 -21.82 -6.31 5.36
CA SER A 155 -20.84 -5.30 5.81
C SER A 155 -19.78 -4.96 4.77
N GLU A 156 -19.85 -5.53 3.57
CA GLU A 156 -18.87 -5.31 2.50
C GLU A 156 -19.53 -4.74 1.24
N TYR A 157 -18.87 -3.81 0.59
CA TYR A 157 -19.16 -3.41 -0.78
C TYR A 157 -18.55 -4.42 -1.75
N ARG A 158 -19.31 -4.84 -2.75
CA ARG A 158 -18.89 -5.83 -3.75
C ARG A 158 -19.14 -5.37 -5.17
N VAL A 159 -18.27 -5.76 -6.08
CA VAL A 159 -18.53 -5.72 -7.53
C VAL A 159 -17.77 -6.86 -8.20
N ARG A 160 -18.37 -7.43 -9.25
CA ARG A 160 -17.69 -8.44 -10.08
C ARG A 160 -17.29 -7.84 -11.41
N MET A 161 -16.14 -8.29 -11.90
CA MET A 161 -15.65 -7.97 -13.23
C MET A 161 -15.00 -9.22 -13.81
N THR A 162 -15.22 -9.44 -15.10
CA THR A 162 -14.58 -10.52 -15.86
C THR A 162 -13.47 -9.92 -16.72
N PRO A 163 -12.19 -10.20 -16.44
CA PRO A 163 -11.09 -9.75 -17.31
C PRO A 163 -11.20 -10.38 -18.69
N SER A 164 -11.11 -9.57 -19.74
CA SER A 164 -11.23 -10.05 -21.13
C SER A 164 -9.90 -10.47 -21.76
N LYS A 165 -8.78 -10.09 -21.15
CA LYS A 165 -7.43 -10.27 -21.70
C LYS A 165 -6.41 -10.52 -20.58
N ALA A 166 -5.40 -11.33 -20.86
CA ALA A 166 -4.26 -11.52 -19.97
C ALA A 166 -3.38 -10.26 -19.86
N GLY A 167 -2.72 -10.12 -18.72
CA GLY A 167 -1.84 -9.01 -18.37
C GLY A 167 -2.23 -8.32 -17.07
N GLU A 168 -1.64 -7.15 -16.81
CA GLU A 168 -1.92 -6.38 -15.62
C GLU A 168 -3.23 -5.59 -15.77
N VAL A 169 -4.21 -5.91 -14.91
CA VAL A 169 -5.35 -5.04 -14.64
C VAL A 169 -4.97 -4.06 -13.55
N LYS A 170 -5.05 -2.77 -13.85
CA LYS A 170 -4.82 -1.70 -12.86
C LYS A 170 -6.15 -1.29 -12.27
N TYR A 171 -6.21 -1.08 -10.95
CA TYR A 171 -7.44 -0.66 -10.30
C TYR A 171 -7.23 0.10 -9.00
N PHE A 172 -8.24 0.87 -8.60
CA PHE A 172 -8.35 1.41 -7.25
C PHE A 172 -9.82 1.51 -6.85
N ILE A 173 -10.09 1.64 -5.56
CA ILE A 173 -11.45 1.78 -5.02
C ILE A 173 -11.56 3.15 -4.37
N SER A 174 -12.63 3.89 -4.66
CA SER A 174 -12.94 5.15 -3.99
C SER A 174 -14.27 5.04 -3.25
N ALA A 175 -14.37 5.71 -2.11
CA ALA A 175 -15.62 5.89 -1.39
C ALA A 175 -15.87 7.38 -1.18
N ARG A 176 -17.13 7.81 -1.36
CA ARG A 176 -17.59 9.18 -1.15
C ARG A 176 -18.71 9.21 -0.12
N THR A 177 -18.73 10.25 0.70
CA THR A 177 -19.78 10.52 1.68
C THR A 177 -20.70 11.66 1.26
N SER A 178 -21.81 11.82 1.97
CA SER A 178 -22.81 12.86 1.73
C SER A 178 -22.30 14.30 1.87
N SER A 179 -21.27 14.51 2.69
CA SER A 179 -20.64 15.83 2.82
C SER A 179 -19.56 16.11 1.75
N GLY A 180 -19.31 15.14 0.87
CA GLY A 180 -18.31 15.22 -0.19
C GLY A 180 -16.89 14.79 0.21
N LEU A 181 -16.69 14.17 1.39
CA LEU A 181 -15.40 13.55 1.70
C LEU A 181 -15.17 12.37 0.77
N VAL A 182 -13.93 12.20 0.34
CA VAL A 182 -13.54 11.08 -0.52
C VAL A 182 -12.32 10.39 0.08
N GLY A 183 -12.36 9.06 0.09
CA GLY A 183 -11.22 8.21 0.42
C GLY A 183 -10.97 7.18 -0.66
N HIS A 184 -9.76 6.63 -0.71
CA HIS A 184 -9.37 5.68 -1.74
C HIS A 184 -8.45 4.59 -1.20
N LYS A 185 -8.45 3.46 -1.89
CA LYS A 185 -7.44 2.42 -1.77
C LYS A 185 -6.87 2.12 -3.17
N PRO A 186 -5.55 2.27 -3.39
CA PRO A 186 -4.54 2.66 -2.41
C PRO A 186 -4.63 4.15 -2.06
N GLN A 187 -4.01 4.58 -0.96
CA GLN A 187 -4.16 5.95 -0.43
C GLN A 187 -3.70 7.04 -1.41
N ASN A 188 -2.73 6.70 -2.26
CA ASN A 188 -2.12 7.54 -3.29
C ASN A 188 -2.85 7.48 -4.65
N ALA A 189 -4.08 6.96 -4.72
CA ALA A 189 -4.79 6.81 -6.00
C ALA A 189 -4.92 8.12 -6.79
N TRP A 190 -5.13 9.25 -6.12
CA TRP A 190 -5.21 10.57 -6.74
C TRP A 190 -3.90 11.08 -7.35
N ASP A 191 -2.76 10.57 -6.87
CA ASP A 191 -1.45 10.90 -7.42
C ASP A 191 -1.04 9.91 -8.52
N GLY A 192 -2.01 9.20 -9.10
CA GLY A 192 -1.80 8.19 -10.13
C GLY A 192 -1.41 6.82 -9.58
N GLY A 193 -1.60 6.54 -8.29
CA GLY A 193 -1.39 5.21 -7.71
C GLY A 193 -2.48 4.21 -8.08
N TRP A 194 -2.12 2.93 -8.21
CA TRP A 194 -3.08 1.84 -8.40
C TRP A 194 -2.63 0.56 -7.68
N LEU A 195 -3.60 -0.34 -7.51
CA LEU A 195 -3.37 -1.75 -7.23
C LEU A 195 -3.35 -2.52 -8.54
N SER A 196 -2.68 -3.67 -8.53
CA SER A 196 -2.55 -4.53 -9.69
C SER A 196 -3.20 -5.88 -9.41
N LEU A 197 -3.98 -6.35 -10.38
CA LEU A 197 -4.44 -7.73 -10.48
C LEU A 197 -3.78 -8.32 -11.73
N GLU A 198 -2.94 -9.32 -11.54
CA GLU A 198 -2.39 -10.09 -12.66
C GLU A 198 -3.49 -10.98 -13.24
N VAL A 199 -3.55 -11.10 -14.56
CA VAL A 199 -4.50 -11.97 -15.25
C VAL A 199 -3.74 -12.87 -16.20
N SER A 200 -3.97 -14.17 -16.15
CA SER A 200 -3.33 -15.16 -17.02
C SER A 200 -4.36 -15.98 -17.79
N GLU A 201 -4.01 -16.37 -19.01
CA GLU A 201 -4.64 -17.53 -19.66
C GLU A 201 -4.18 -18.74 -18.82
N GLU A 202 -5.10 -19.47 -18.21
CA GLU A 202 -4.77 -20.70 -17.46
C GLU A 202 -4.02 -21.71 -18.35
#